data_AF-A0A7X8VTY3-F1
#
_entry.id   AF-A0A7X8VTY3-F1
#
_cell.length_a   1.000
_cell.length_b   1.000
_cell.length_c   1.000
_cell.angle_alpha   90.00
_cell.angle_beta   90.00
_cell.angle_gamma   90.00
#
_symmetry.space_group_name_H-M   'P 1'
#
loop_
_entity.id
_entity.type
_entity.pdbx_description
1 polymer ?
#
loop_
_entity_poly.entity_id
_entity_poly.type
_entity_poly.pdbx_seq_one_letter_code
_entity_poly.pdbx_strand_id
1 'polypeptide(L)'
;KNVKTALDDIVKTPISPELKKGQETESVLGKYEINDFILYRFLVCGDSEKRIASLVAVTFMIDSEDAKKQTMNFFKRFYSQQFKRQANPDAPKILEVALSSRSDFRMPSDVKR
;
A
#
# COMPACT_ATOMS: atom_id res chain seq x y z
N LYS A 1 -14.07 29.96 13.32
CA LYS A 1 -13.20 28.84 13.78
C LYS A 1 -11.92 28.90 12.96
N ASN A 2 -10.75 28.91 13.60
CA ASN A 2 -9.48 28.98 12.88
C ASN A 2 -9.16 27.59 12.30
N VAL A 3 -9.17 27.47 10.97
CA VAL A 3 -9.03 26.20 10.24
C VAL A 3 -7.69 25.53 10.58
N LYS A 4 -6.65 26.33 10.80
CA LYS A 4 -5.31 25.84 11.16
C LYS A 4 -5.33 24.97 12.41
N THR A 5 -5.92 25.46 13.50
CA THR A 5 -6.06 24.71 14.76
C THR A 5 -6.80 23.39 14.55
N ALA A 6 -7.85 23.38 13.72
CA ALA A 6 -8.59 22.15 13.45
C ALA A 6 -7.75 21.13 12.68
N LEU A 7 -6.93 21.57 11.72
CA LEU A 7 -6.01 20.70 10.98
C LEU A 7 -4.88 20.17 11.87
N ASP A 8 -4.34 21.02 12.74
CA ASP A 8 -3.30 20.62 13.70
C ASP A 8 -3.83 19.54 14.68
N ASP A 9 -5.10 19.63 15.07
CA ASP A 9 -5.74 18.61 15.92
C ASP A 9 -5.95 17.29 15.16
N ILE A 10 -6.32 17.33 13.88
CA ILE A 10 -6.47 16.13 13.03
C ILE A 10 -5.13 15.42 12.88
N VAL A 11 -4.06 16.15 12.57
CA VAL A 11 -2.71 15.57 12.40
C VAL A 11 -2.19 14.91 13.68
N LYS A 12 -2.56 15.45 14.85
CA LYS A 12 -2.19 14.87 16.16
C LYS A 12 -3.01 13.64 16.54
N THR A 13 -4.12 13.37 15.85
CA THR A 13 -4.98 12.23 16.16
C THR A 13 -4.34 10.94 15.63
N PRO A 14 -4.18 9.89 16.45
CA PRO A 14 -3.60 8.63 16.00
C PRO A 14 -4.46 7.96 14.94
N ILE A 15 -3.82 7.34 13.94
CA ILE A 15 -4.49 6.71 12.80
C ILE A 15 -5.01 5.32 13.21
N SER A 16 -6.21 5.28 13.80
CA SER A 16 -6.86 4.03 14.24
C SER A 16 -8.27 3.90 13.64
N PRO A 17 -8.72 2.68 13.25
CA PRO A 17 -10.10 2.44 12.85
C PRO A 17 -11.05 2.66 14.03
N GLU A 18 -12.00 3.56 13.89
CA GLU A 18 -12.98 3.89 14.94
C GLU A 18 -13.90 2.72 15.32
N LEU A 19 -14.03 1.73 14.44
CA LEU A 19 -14.92 0.57 14.57
C LEU A 19 -14.54 -0.39 15.72
N LYS A 20 -13.27 -0.43 16.14
CA LYS A 20 -12.80 -1.19 17.32
C LYS A 20 -11.66 -0.45 18.02
N LYS A 21 -11.82 -0.19 19.32
CA LYS A 21 -10.78 0.45 20.14
C LYS A 21 -9.48 -0.38 20.11
N GLY A 22 -8.36 0.26 19.78
CA GLY A 22 -7.01 -0.32 19.89
C GLY A 22 -6.50 -1.08 18.66
N GLN A 23 -7.12 -0.93 17.49
CA GLN A 23 -6.58 -1.51 16.27
C GLN A 23 -5.63 -0.51 15.58
N GLU A 24 -4.38 -0.90 15.37
CA GLU A 24 -3.43 -0.19 14.53
C GLU A 24 -3.47 -0.80 13.13
N THR A 25 -3.81 0.00 12.12
CA THR A 25 -3.90 -0.51 10.74
C THR A 25 -2.54 -0.98 10.22
N GLU A 26 -1.47 -0.27 10.56
CA GLU A 26 -0.11 -0.65 10.17
C GLU A 26 0.34 -2.00 10.74
N SER A 27 -0.14 -2.38 11.92
CA SER A 27 0.17 -3.69 12.51
C SER A 27 -0.38 -4.85 11.67
N VAL A 28 -1.48 -4.64 10.95
CA VAL A 28 -2.09 -5.63 10.06
C VAL A 28 -1.55 -5.50 8.63
N LEU A 29 -1.33 -4.26 8.18
CA LEU A 29 -1.02 -3.96 6.78
C LEU A 29 0.49 -3.98 6.46
N GLY A 30 1.34 -3.82 7.48
CA GLY A 30 2.71 -3.36 7.33
C GLY A 30 2.77 -1.84 7.25
N LYS A 31 3.97 -1.27 7.53
CA LYS A 31 4.20 0.19 7.43
C LYS A 31 3.84 0.70 6.04
N TYR A 32 3.12 1.81 5.96
CA TYR A 32 2.70 2.38 4.67
C TYR A 32 3.89 2.72 3.77
N GLU A 33 4.97 3.26 4.35
CA GLU A 33 6.20 3.61 3.62
C GLU A 33 6.80 2.43 2.84
N ILE A 34 6.81 1.24 3.44
CA ILE A 34 7.37 0.03 2.81
C ILE A 34 6.43 -0.44 1.69
N ASN A 35 5.12 -0.45 1.95
CA ASN A 35 4.12 -0.86 0.96
C ASN A 35 4.10 0.07 -0.26
N ASP A 36 4.20 1.38 -0.04
CA ASP A 36 4.23 2.39 -1.10
C ASP A 36 5.53 2.29 -1.91
N PHE A 37 6.66 2.04 -1.24
CA PHE A 37 7.92 1.75 -1.92
C PHE A 37 7.81 0.52 -2.82
N ILE A 38 7.27 -0.59 -2.31
CA ILE A 38 7.05 -1.81 -3.09
C ILE A 38 6.11 -1.54 -4.28
N LEU A 39 5.01 -0.82 -4.04
CA LEU A 39 4.02 -0.48 -5.07
C LEU A 39 4.66 0.33 -6.20
N TYR A 40 5.45 1.35 -5.87
CA TYR A 40 6.16 2.17 -6.86
C TYR A 40 7.17 1.35 -7.66
N ARG A 41 8.04 0.56 -7.00
CA ARG A 41 9.03 -0.28 -7.68
C ARG A 41 8.37 -1.33 -8.58
N PHE A 42 7.21 -1.85 -8.18
CA PHE A 42 6.46 -2.81 -8.97
C PHE A 42 5.78 -2.17 -10.19
N LEU A 43 4.98 -1.12 -10.00
CA LEU A 43 4.14 -0.56 -11.06
C LEU A 43 4.88 0.41 -11.97
N VAL A 44 5.78 1.23 -11.43
CA VAL A 44 6.49 2.26 -12.19
C VAL A 44 7.82 1.72 -12.72
N CYS A 45 8.60 1.04 -11.88
CA CYS A 45 9.90 0.52 -12.30
C CYS A 45 9.86 -0.87 -12.94
N GLY A 46 8.77 -1.63 -12.80
CA GLY A 46 8.66 -2.98 -13.33
C GLY A 46 9.64 -3.99 -12.69
N ASP A 47 10.09 -3.74 -11.46
CA ASP A 47 11.05 -4.62 -10.80
C ASP A 47 10.42 -5.99 -10.46
N SER A 48 11.25 -7.04 -10.52
CA SER A 48 10.86 -8.36 -10.04
C SER A 48 10.78 -8.40 -8.51
N GLU A 49 9.92 -9.28 -7.97
CA GLU A 49 9.76 -9.45 -6.52
C GLU A 49 11.08 -9.69 -5.78
N LYS A 50 11.98 -10.49 -6.35
CA LYS A 50 13.31 -10.75 -5.76
C LYS A 50 14.13 -9.47 -5.64
N ARG A 51 14.13 -8.63 -6.69
CA ARG A 51 14.84 -7.34 -6.70
C ARG A 51 14.21 -6.37 -5.71
N ILE A 52 12.88 -6.32 -5.65
CA ILE A 52 12.16 -5.47 -4.69
C ILE A 52 12.53 -5.86 -3.25
N ALA A 53 12.52 -7.15 -2.91
CA ALA A 53 12.88 -7.61 -1.57
C ALA A 53 14.32 -7.20 -1.19
N SER A 54 15.28 -7.32 -2.11
CA SER A 54 16.65 -6.84 -1.88
C SER A 54 16.72 -5.32 -1.71
N LEU A 55 15.97 -4.55 -2.50
CA LEU A 55 15.92 -3.09 -2.39
C LEU A 55 15.28 -2.64 -1.07
N VAL A 56 14.22 -3.32 -0.61
CA VAL A 56 13.57 -3.05 0.67
C VAL A 56 14.54 -3.26 1.82
N ALA A 57 15.29 -4.37 1.82
CA ALA A 57 16.30 -4.66 2.85
C ALA A 57 17.34 -3.54 2.97
N VAL A 58 17.86 -3.08 1.82
CA VAL A 58 18.88 -2.00 1.77
C VAL A 58 18.28 -0.64 2.16
N THR A 59 17.09 -0.31 1.65
CA THR A 59 16.48 1.02 1.82
C THR A 59 16.01 1.26 3.25
N PHE A 60 15.38 0.25 3.86
CA PHE A 60 14.81 0.35 5.21
C PHE A 60 15.71 -0.23 6.31
N MET A 61 16.92 -0.68 5.95
CA MET A 61 17.89 -1.28 6.87
C MET A 61 17.29 -2.43 7.70
N ILE A 62 16.48 -3.26 7.06
CA ILE A 62 15.86 -4.44 7.69
C ILE A 62 16.51 -5.73 7.19
N ASP A 63 16.35 -6.82 7.96
CA ASP A 63 16.91 -8.10 7.58
C ASP A 63 16.34 -8.63 6.25
N SER A 64 17.14 -9.41 5.53
CA SER A 64 16.74 -9.95 4.24
C SER A 64 15.55 -10.90 4.35
N GLU A 65 15.38 -11.63 5.46
CA GLU A 65 14.23 -12.52 5.64
C GLU A 65 12.95 -11.72 5.86
N ASP A 66 13.01 -10.68 6.70
CA ASP A 66 11.88 -9.80 6.96
C ASP A 66 11.46 -9.01 5.71
N ALA A 67 12.42 -8.51 4.93
CA ALA A 67 12.13 -7.84 3.66
C ALA A 67 11.40 -8.75 2.67
N LYS A 68 11.84 -10.01 2.56
CA LYS A 68 11.15 -11.02 1.72
C LYS A 68 9.74 -11.28 2.23
N LYS A 69 9.57 -11.45 3.55
CA LYS A 69 8.26 -11.68 4.17
C LYS A 69 7.29 -10.53 3.93
N GLN A 70 7.74 -9.29 4.11
CA GLN A 70 6.93 -8.10 3.86
C GLN A 70 6.55 -7.97 2.38
N THR A 71 7.52 -8.19 1.47
CA THR A 71 7.28 -8.16 0.03
C THR A 71 6.27 -9.24 -0.40
N MET A 72 6.42 -10.46 0.11
CA MET A 72 5.49 -11.55 -0.17
C MET A 72 4.08 -11.26 0.37
N ASN A 73 3.99 -10.73 1.60
CA ASN A 73 2.72 -10.31 2.20
C ASN A 73 2.05 -9.21 1.38
N PHE A 74 2.82 -8.22 0.90
CA PHE A 74 2.32 -7.20 -0.01
C PHE A 74 1.72 -7.83 -1.25
N PHE A 75 2.45 -8.68 -1.98
CA PHE A 75 1.95 -9.26 -3.23
C PHE A 75 0.72 -10.15 -2.99
N LYS A 76 0.75 -11.03 -1.97
CA LYS A 76 -0.41 -11.85 -1.62
C LYS A 76 -1.67 -11.00 -1.41
N ARG A 77 -1.54 -9.89 -0.69
CA ARG A 77 -2.66 -8.96 -0.45
C ARG A 77 -3.02 -8.16 -1.70
N PHE A 78 -2.03 -7.70 -2.45
CA PHE A 78 -2.23 -6.98 -3.69
C PHE A 78 -3.07 -7.81 -4.67
N TYR A 79 -2.71 -9.06 -4.96
CA TYR A 79 -3.47 -9.92 -5.87
C TYR A 79 -4.85 -10.30 -5.31
N SER A 80 -4.91 -10.81 -4.07
CA SER A 80 -6.19 -11.26 -3.47
C SER A 80 -7.24 -10.16 -3.32
N GLN A 81 -6.84 -8.89 -3.25
CA GLN A 81 -7.76 -7.75 -3.12
C GLN A 81 -8.09 -7.09 -4.47
N GLN A 82 -7.72 -7.69 -5.60
CA GLN A 82 -7.99 -7.12 -6.93
C GLN A 82 -9.48 -6.93 -7.21
N PHE A 83 -10.34 -7.85 -6.75
CA PHE A 83 -11.79 -7.76 -6.92
C PHE A 83 -12.35 -6.42 -6.38
N LYS A 84 -11.76 -5.87 -5.31
CA LYS A 84 -12.18 -4.58 -4.74
C LYS A 84 -11.92 -3.44 -5.73
N ARG A 85 -10.74 -3.44 -6.36
CA ARG A 85 -10.34 -2.39 -7.31
C ARG A 85 -11.16 -2.39 -8.60
N GLN A 86 -11.68 -3.55 -8.99
CA GLN A 86 -12.54 -3.65 -10.17
C GLN A 86 -13.87 -2.90 -9.99
N ALA A 87 -14.40 -2.86 -8.77
CA ALA A 87 -15.64 -2.20 -8.41
C ALA A 87 -15.44 -0.82 -7.73
N ASN A 88 -14.25 -0.22 -7.85
CA ASN A 88 -14.00 1.10 -7.25
C ASN A 88 -14.82 2.21 -7.94
N PRO A 89 -15.29 3.21 -7.18
CA PRO A 89 -15.94 4.39 -7.73
C PRO A 89 -14.96 5.23 -8.57
N ASP A 90 -15.51 6.15 -9.36
CA ASP A 90 -14.70 7.05 -10.18
C ASP A 90 -13.87 7.98 -9.30
N ALA A 91 -12.59 8.14 -9.64
CA ALA A 91 -11.64 8.95 -8.90
C ALA A 91 -10.62 9.61 -9.85
N PRO A 92 -10.18 10.84 -9.56
CA PRO A 92 -9.15 11.48 -10.36
C PRO A 92 -7.78 10.81 -10.14
N LYS A 93 -7.02 10.67 -11.22
CA LYS A 93 -5.62 10.23 -11.16
C LYS A 93 -4.75 11.37 -10.61
N ILE A 94 -4.00 11.11 -9.54
CA ILE A 94 -3.11 12.09 -8.88
C ILE A 94 -1.63 11.81 -9.18
N LEU A 95 -1.24 10.54 -9.16
CA LEU A 95 0.14 10.08 -9.41
C LEU A 95 0.32 9.63 -10.87
N GLU A 96 1.55 9.31 -11.25
CA GLU A 96 1.91 8.80 -12.57
C GLU A 96 1.14 7.51 -12.96
N VAL A 97 0.82 6.67 -11.98
CA VAL A 97 0.05 5.43 -12.15
C VAL A 97 -1.11 5.39 -11.15
N ALA A 98 -2.31 5.04 -11.63
CA ALA A 98 -3.48 4.78 -10.81
C ALA A 98 -3.84 3.29 -10.77
N LEU A 99 -4.47 2.87 -9.66
CA LEU A 99 -4.93 1.49 -9.47
C LEU A 99 -6.34 1.21 -10.04
N SER A 100 -6.87 2.13 -10.85
CA SER A 100 -8.19 1.98 -11.46
C SER A 100 -8.15 0.94 -12.56
N SER A 101 -9.11 0.00 -12.52
CA SER A 101 -9.34 -1.00 -13.56
C SER A 101 -9.73 -0.38 -14.92
N ARG A 102 -10.18 0.88 -14.92
CA ARG A 102 -10.63 1.61 -16.10
C ARG A 102 -9.50 2.39 -16.79
N SER A 103 -8.41 2.68 -16.07
CA SER A 103 -7.25 3.39 -16.62
C SER A 103 -6.01 2.51 -16.69
N ASP A 104 -5.06 2.70 -15.78
CA ASP A 104 -3.66 2.29 -15.91
C ASP A 104 -3.44 0.83 -15.46
N PHE A 105 -4.25 0.29 -14.54
CA PHE A 105 -4.02 -1.01 -13.94
C PHE A 105 -5.13 -2.02 -14.22
N ARG A 106 -4.90 -2.91 -15.20
CA ARG A 106 -5.85 -3.95 -15.60
C ARG A 106 -5.34 -5.33 -15.16
N MET A 107 -6.11 -6.00 -14.32
CA MET A 107 -5.82 -7.36 -13.86
C MET A 107 -7.12 -8.11 -13.54
N PRO A 108 -7.23 -9.42 -13.86
CA PRO A 108 -8.41 -10.20 -13.50
C PRO A 108 -8.57 -10.31 -11.98
N SER A 109 -9.80 -10.32 -11.48
CA SER A 109 -10.11 -10.45 -10.04
C SER A 109 -9.66 -11.78 -9.43
N ASP A 110 -9.61 -12.83 -10.25
CA ASP A 110 -9.51 -14.21 -9.78
C ASP A 110 -8.06 -14.72 -9.73
N VAL A 111 -7.08 -13.85 -10.03
CA VAL A 111 -5.66 -14.18 -9.95
C VAL A 111 -5.29 -14.44 -8.49
N LYS A 112 -4.87 -15.67 -8.21
CA LYS A 112 -4.32 -16.07 -6.91
C LYS A 112 -2.83 -16.34 -7.06
N ARG A 113 -2.04 -15.74 -6.19
CA ARG A 113 -0.59 -15.93 -6.04
C ARG A 113 -0.27 -16.37 -4.62
#